data_AF-A0AAQ4PAW5-F1
#
_entry.id   AF-A0AAQ4PAW5-F1
#
_cell.length_a   1.000
_cell.length_b   1.000
_cell.length_c   1.000
_cell.angle_alpha   90.00
_cell.angle_beta   90.00
_cell.angle_gamma   90.00
#
_symmetry.space_group_name_H-M   'P 1'
#
loop_
_entity.id
_entity.type
_entity.pdbx_description
1 polymer ?
#
loop_
_entity_poly.entity_id
_entity_poly.type
_entity_poly.pdbx_seq_one_letter_code
_entity_poly.pdbx_strand_id
1 'polypeptide(L)'
;MSVCRQRAGDLVAAYSRSLEQQIVGRGSNLACRDEEVWTQAEGLLRDADAQEAHCLGLDPLRVMAESLAAAAAAAGGAAGAGRVRTGGGLQGLEKAFEVLEQAALNLYLGPWRDEYKVVKMYSGMFTHFIKPVLSMPQVEKLFGLLGYQASSSRSEQLRLQAPAGGGGGAASPSDLLCLSCAFFLARRECRLLRAALGKREGDAQWELSVVRERQRGHGPQ
;
A
#
# COMPACT_ATOMS: atom_id res chain seq x y z
N MET A 1 -19.47 -18.16 -2.88
CA MET A 1 -18.43 -17.16 -2.55
C MET A 1 -17.49 -17.80 -1.54
N SER A 2 -16.16 -17.69 -1.70
CA SER A 2 -15.20 -18.21 -0.71
C SER A 2 -15.37 -17.45 0.61
N VAL A 3 -15.25 -18.13 1.76
CA VAL A 3 -15.34 -17.54 3.11
C VAL A 3 -14.40 -16.33 3.23
N CYS A 4 -13.22 -16.38 2.63
CA CYS A 4 -12.26 -15.29 2.67
C CYS A 4 -12.70 -14.04 1.88
N ARG A 5 -13.44 -14.21 0.77
CA ARG A 5 -14.04 -13.06 0.07
C ARG A 5 -15.13 -12.39 0.90
N GLN A 6 -15.88 -13.17 1.67
CA GLN A 6 -16.85 -12.62 2.61
C GLN A 6 -16.15 -11.81 3.70
N ARG A 7 -15.10 -12.38 4.33
CA ARG A 7 -14.31 -11.67 5.36
C ARG A 7 -13.64 -10.40 4.83
N ALA A 8 -13.17 -10.41 3.58
CA ALA A 8 -12.62 -9.21 2.93
C ALA A 8 -13.70 -8.14 2.71
N GLY A 9 -14.92 -8.55 2.32
CA GLY A 9 -16.07 -7.63 2.22
C GLY A 9 -16.48 -7.07 3.59
N ASP A 10 -16.48 -7.90 4.63
CA ASP A 10 -16.77 -7.49 6.00
C ASP A 10 -15.72 -6.47 6.51
N LEU A 11 -14.44 -6.70 6.18
CA LEU A 11 -13.36 -5.77 6.49
C LEU A 11 -13.55 -4.41 5.79
N VAL A 12 -13.93 -4.39 4.51
CA VAL A 12 -14.23 -3.15 3.79
C VAL A 12 -15.40 -2.40 4.44
N ALA A 13 -16.45 -3.12 4.86
CA ALA A 13 -17.59 -2.52 5.55
C ALA A 13 -17.19 -1.92 6.91
N ALA A 14 -16.36 -2.63 7.69
CA ALA A 14 -15.82 -2.13 8.96
C ALA A 14 -14.92 -0.91 8.74
N TYR A 15 -14.06 -0.94 7.72
CA TYR A 15 -13.20 0.18 7.33
C TYR A 15 -14.04 1.41 6.94
N SER A 16 -15.09 1.25 6.13
CA SER A 16 -15.99 2.34 5.74
C SER A 16 -16.67 2.97 6.96
N ARG A 17 -17.20 2.13 7.87
CA ARG A 17 -17.86 2.60 9.10
C ARG A 17 -16.88 3.38 9.98
N SER A 18 -15.67 2.88 10.13
CA SER A 18 -14.63 3.57 10.90
C SER A 18 -14.26 4.93 10.29
N LEU A 19 -14.13 4.99 8.96
CA LEU A 19 -13.90 6.24 8.23
C LEU A 19 -15.03 7.26 8.47
N GLU A 20 -16.28 6.83 8.36
CA GLU A 20 -17.45 7.68 8.63
C GLU A 20 -17.45 8.22 10.06
N GLN A 21 -17.19 7.37 11.05
CA GLN A 21 -17.10 7.76 12.46
C GLN A 21 -15.94 8.75 12.69
N GLN A 22 -14.80 8.56 12.03
CA GLN A 22 -13.65 9.46 12.13
C GLN A 22 -13.97 10.85 11.54
N ILE A 23 -14.69 10.89 10.42
CA ILE A 23 -15.10 12.14 9.77
C ILE A 23 -16.12 12.87 10.65
N VAL A 24 -17.17 12.19 11.09
CA VAL A 24 -18.25 12.80 11.89
C VAL A 24 -17.78 13.20 13.28
N GLY A 25 -17.03 12.32 13.96
CA GLY A 25 -16.62 12.52 15.36
C GLY A 25 -15.38 13.38 15.54
N ARG A 26 -14.44 13.37 14.58
CA ARG A 26 -13.13 14.04 14.73
C ARG A 26 -12.80 15.02 13.60
N GLY A 27 -13.64 15.12 12.57
CA GLY A 27 -13.35 15.94 11.38
C GLY A 27 -12.11 15.49 10.62
N SER A 28 -11.71 14.22 10.78
CA SER A 28 -10.46 13.69 10.21
C SER A 28 -10.74 12.66 9.13
N ASN A 29 -10.04 12.77 8.01
CA ASN A 29 -10.06 11.81 6.89
C ASN A 29 -8.71 11.14 6.66
N LEU A 30 -7.89 11.10 7.71
CA LEU A 30 -6.58 10.46 7.67
C LEU A 30 -6.71 8.94 7.56
N ALA A 31 -5.66 8.30 7.01
CA ALA A 31 -5.48 6.86 6.96
C ALA A 31 -5.86 6.17 8.28
N CYS A 32 -6.51 5.01 8.18
CA CYS A 32 -7.22 4.37 9.27
C CYS A 32 -6.32 4.10 10.49
N ARG A 33 -6.77 4.54 11.67
CA ARG A 33 -6.13 4.33 12.97
C ARG A 33 -7.00 3.61 13.99
N ASP A 34 -8.03 2.95 13.51
CA ASP A 34 -9.01 2.26 14.35
C ASP A 34 -8.52 0.87 14.76
N GLU A 35 -8.29 0.68 16.05
CA GLU A 35 -7.79 -0.56 16.64
C GLU A 35 -8.71 -1.77 16.40
N GLU A 36 -10.03 -1.55 16.28
CA GLU A 36 -10.98 -2.63 15.99
C GLU A 36 -10.78 -3.13 14.56
N VAL A 37 -10.70 -2.20 13.59
CA VAL A 37 -10.44 -2.53 12.18
C VAL A 37 -9.04 -3.15 12.03
N TRP A 38 -8.07 -2.73 12.83
CA TRP A 38 -6.74 -3.34 12.86
C TRP A 38 -6.80 -4.79 13.32
N THR A 39 -7.52 -5.07 14.40
CA THR A 39 -7.68 -6.44 14.92
C THR A 39 -8.36 -7.36 13.89
N GLN A 40 -9.39 -6.86 13.21
CA GLN A 40 -10.07 -7.60 12.14
C GLN A 40 -9.14 -7.89 10.96
N ALA A 41 -8.34 -6.90 10.54
CA ALA A 41 -7.35 -7.07 9.48
C ALA A 41 -6.28 -8.09 9.87
N GLU A 42 -5.73 -8.01 11.08
CA GLU A 42 -4.73 -8.99 11.55
C GLU A 42 -5.30 -10.40 11.65
N GLY A 43 -6.54 -10.56 12.12
CA GLY A 43 -7.24 -11.85 12.11
C GLY A 43 -7.40 -12.40 10.68
N LEU A 44 -7.81 -11.57 9.73
CA LEU A 44 -7.91 -11.95 8.32
C LEU A 44 -6.54 -12.40 7.77
N LEU A 45 -5.48 -11.63 8.03
CA LEU A 45 -4.14 -11.95 7.55
C LEU A 45 -3.61 -13.26 8.16
N ARG A 46 -3.83 -13.50 9.45
CA ARG A 46 -3.35 -14.73 10.10
C ARG A 46 -4.08 -15.99 9.63
N ASP A 47 -5.39 -15.88 9.41
CA ASP A 47 -6.23 -17.05 9.14
C ASP A 47 -6.32 -17.43 7.65
N ALA A 48 -6.12 -16.46 6.75
CA ALA A 48 -6.29 -16.67 5.31
C ALA A 48 -4.97 -16.94 4.59
N ASP A 49 -5.05 -17.68 3.47
CA ASP A 49 -3.97 -17.73 2.50
C ASP A 49 -3.68 -16.32 1.95
N ALA A 50 -2.43 -16.07 1.59
CA ALA A 50 -1.95 -14.80 1.06
C ALA A 50 -2.79 -14.27 -0.11
N GLN A 51 -3.17 -15.13 -1.05
CA GLN A 51 -3.92 -14.72 -2.24
C GLN A 51 -5.39 -14.42 -1.92
N GLU A 52 -5.94 -15.10 -0.91
CA GLU A 52 -7.30 -14.87 -0.45
C GLU A 52 -7.41 -13.61 0.41
N ALA A 53 -6.41 -13.36 1.25
CA ALA A 53 -6.33 -12.17 2.10
C ALA A 53 -6.26 -10.88 1.25
N HIS A 54 -5.54 -10.92 0.13
CA HIS A 54 -5.30 -9.75 -0.73
C HIS A 54 -6.18 -9.75 -1.99
N CYS A 55 -7.48 -10.03 -1.86
CA CYS A 55 -8.41 -10.07 -2.99
C CYS A 55 -9.03 -8.70 -3.38
N LEU A 56 -8.59 -7.59 -2.77
CA LEU A 56 -9.13 -6.24 -2.94
C LEU A 56 -8.47 -5.44 -4.10
N GLY A 57 -7.97 -6.12 -5.13
CA GLY A 57 -7.39 -5.48 -6.33
C GLY A 57 -5.93 -5.03 -6.20
N LEU A 58 -5.24 -5.39 -5.12
CA LEU A 58 -3.81 -5.18 -4.91
C LEU A 58 -3.15 -6.51 -4.55
N ASP A 59 -2.02 -6.83 -5.17
CA ASP A 59 -1.13 -7.89 -4.73
C ASP A 59 0.08 -7.25 -4.02
N PRO A 60 -0.01 -7.02 -2.70
CA PRO A 60 1.03 -6.29 -1.99
C PRO A 60 2.26 -7.16 -1.76
N LEU A 61 2.13 -8.48 -1.63
CA LEU A 61 3.27 -9.37 -1.42
C LEU A 61 4.19 -9.37 -2.64
N ARG A 62 3.64 -9.34 -3.86
CA ARG A 62 4.46 -9.16 -5.07
C ARG A 62 5.20 -7.83 -5.07
N VAL A 63 4.53 -6.73 -4.71
CA VAL A 63 5.16 -5.40 -4.61
C VAL A 63 6.29 -5.41 -3.58
N MET A 64 6.04 -5.97 -2.39
CA MET A 64 7.04 -6.10 -1.33
C MET A 64 8.24 -6.94 -1.81
N ALA A 65 8.00 -8.10 -2.44
CA ALA A 65 9.05 -8.99 -2.94
C ALA A 65 9.92 -8.32 -3.99
N GLU A 66 9.33 -7.62 -4.97
CA GLU A 66 10.05 -6.88 -6.01
C GLU A 66 10.92 -5.77 -5.39
N SER A 67 10.36 -4.98 -4.47
CA SER A 67 11.08 -3.90 -3.78
C SER A 67 12.23 -4.42 -2.91
N LEU A 68 11.99 -5.48 -2.14
CA LEU A 68 12.99 -6.06 -1.25
C LEU A 68 14.08 -6.78 -2.03
N ALA A 69 13.75 -7.44 -3.16
CA ALA A 69 14.75 -8.04 -4.04
C ALA A 69 15.71 -7.00 -4.62
N ALA A 70 15.18 -5.85 -5.06
CA ALA A 70 16.02 -4.74 -5.54
C ALA A 70 16.92 -4.18 -4.42
N ALA A 71 16.37 -3.99 -3.21
CA ALA A 71 17.13 -3.52 -2.06
C ALA A 71 18.22 -4.51 -1.63
N ALA A 72 17.91 -5.81 -1.66
CA ALA A 72 18.82 -6.87 -1.27
C ALA A 72 19.96 -7.05 -2.30
N ALA A 73 19.67 -6.90 -3.59
CA ALA A 73 20.68 -6.86 -4.65
C ALA A 73 21.62 -5.65 -4.51
N ALA A 74 21.08 -4.47 -4.22
CA ALA A 74 21.87 -3.26 -3.98
C ALA A 74 22.78 -3.39 -2.74
N ALA A 75 22.31 -4.07 -1.69
CA ALA A 75 23.10 -4.34 -0.49
C ALA A 75 24.25 -5.32 -0.73
N GLY A 76 24.08 -6.31 -1.62
CA GLY A 76 25.12 -7.28 -1.99
C GLY A 76 26.26 -6.70 -2.85
N GLY A 77 26.01 -5.58 -3.56
CA GLY A 77 27.02 -4.90 -4.39
C GLY A 77 27.80 -3.79 -3.66
N ALA A 78 27.30 -3.30 -2.53
CA ALA A 78 27.90 -2.20 -1.76
C ALA A 78 28.61 -2.72 -0.50
N ALA A 79 29.72 -3.44 -0.67
CA ALA A 79 30.67 -3.67 0.40
C ALA A 79 31.43 -2.36 0.71
N GLY A 80 30.83 -1.47 1.51
CA GLY A 80 31.53 -0.30 2.06
C GLY A 80 30.98 1.06 1.63
N ALA A 81 29.79 1.43 2.11
CA ALA A 81 29.45 2.83 2.35
C ALA A 81 28.41 2.90 3.48
N GLY A 82 28.60 3.87 4.39
CA GLY A 82 28.00 3.95 5.72
C GLY A 82 26.50 3.70 5.80
N ARG A 83 26.13 2.97 6.84
CA ARG A 83 24.77 2.66 7.26
C ARG A 83 24.03 3.93 7.67
N VAL A 84 23.36 4.57 6.72
CA VAL A 84 22.18 5.43 6.99
C VAL A 84 21.13 5.11 5.94
N ARG A 85 20.32 4.07 6.21
CA ARG A 85 19.07 3.82 5.48
C ARG A 85 17.92 3.94 6.47
N THR A 86 17.68 5.16 6.94
CA THR A 86 16.45 5.49 7.66
C THR A 86 15.29 5.44 6.64
N GLY A 87 14.59 4.30 6.55
CA GLY A 87 13.36 4.20 5.76
C GLY A 87 13.36 3.18 4.61
N GLY A 88 14.25 2.18 4.59
CA GLY A 88 14.20 1.07 3.65
C GLY A 88 13.38 -0.13 4.17
N GLY A 89 13.18 -1.14 3.33
CA GLY A 89 12.62 -2.42 3.76
C GLY A 89 11.11 -2.40 4.00
N LEU A 90 10.62 -3.38 4.78
CA LEU A 90 9.20 -3.51 5.13
C LEU A 90 8.67 -2.30 5.90
N GLN A 91 9.50 -1.63 6.72
CA GLN A 91 9.10 -0.41 7.43
C GLN A 91 8.85 0.75 6.46
N GLY A 92 9.72 0.92 5.46
CA GLY A 92 9.52 1.94 4.44
C GLY A 92 8.30 1.63 3.56
N LEU A 93 8.10 0.35 3.19
CA LEU A 93 6.93 -0.11 2.45
C LEU A 93 5.62 0.12 3.22
N GLU A 94 5.62 -0.12 4.54
CA GLU A 94 4.48 0.21 5.41
C GLU A 94 4.09 1.69 5.27
N LYS A 95 5.08 2.59 5.29
CA LYS A 95 4.85 4.03 5.11
C LYS A 95 4.42 4.38 3.69
N ALA A 96 4.99 3.74 2.67
CA ALA A 96 4.55 3.92 1.29
C ALA A 96 3.08 3.53 1.11
N PHE A 97 2.65 2.40 1.68
CA PHE A 97 1.25 1.98 1.65
C PHE A 97 0.34 2.92 2.46
N GLU A 98 0.81 3.51 3.57
CA GLU A 98 0.06 4.56 4.29
C GLU A 98 -0.19 5.79 3.40
N VAL A 99 0.80 6.19 2.59
CA VAL A 99 0.65 7.31 1.64
C VAL A 99 -0.33 6.96 0.51
N LEU A 100 -0.27 5.74 -0.02
CA LEU A 100 -1.18 5.26 -1.06
C LEU A 100 -2.62 5.11 -0.54
N GLU A 101 -2.79 4.63 0.70
CA GLU A 101 -4.07 4.62 1.42
C GLU A 101 -4.65 6.04 1.48
N GLN A 102 -3.86 7.02 1.91
CA GLN A 102 -4.31 8.41 1.96
C GLN A 102 -4.65 8.97 0.58
N ALA A 103 -3.87 8.65 -0.46
CA ALA A 103 -4.15 9.10 -1.82
C ALA A 103 -5.49 8.55 -2.32
N ALA A 104 -5.78 7.27 -2.07
CA ALA A 104 -7.06 6.65 -2.39
C ALA A 104 -8.23 7.30 -1.64
N LEU A 105 -8.08 7.55 -0.34
CA LEU A 105 -9.09 8.23 0.49
C LEU A 105 -9.36 9.66 0.01
N ASN A 106 -8.31 10.40 -0.34
CA ASN A 106 -8.45 11.77 -0.85
C ASN A 106 -9.27 11.79 -2.14
N LEU A 107 -9.01 10.86 -3.07
CA LEU A 107 -9.79 10.72 -4.30
C LEU A 107 -11.22 10.25 -4.03
N TYR A 108 -11.43 9.36 -3.05
CA TYR A 108 -12.76 8.89 -2.66
C TYR A 108 -13.62 10.02 -2.07
N LEU A 109 -13.06 10.82 -1.16
CA LEU A 109 -13.79 11.84 -0.40
C LEU A 109 -13.86 13.21 -1.10
N GLY A 110 -12.90 13.51 -1.97
CA GLY A 110 -12.79 14.83 -2.60
C GLY A 110 -12.31 14.78 -4.05
N PRO A 111 -12.93 13.98 -4.95
CA PRO A 111 -12.48 13.84 -6.33
C PRO A 111 -12.48 15.17 -7.12
N TRP A 112 -13.23 16.17 -6.68
CA TRP A 112 -13.29 17.50 -7.29
C TRP A 112 -12.06 18.37 -6.99
N ARG A 113 -11.30 18.08 -5.93
CA ARG A 113 -10.16 18.93 -5.48
C ARG A 113 -8.99 18.84 -6.44
N ASP A 114 -8.53 19.99 -6.91
CA ASP A 114 -7.41 20.06 -7.86
C ASP A 114 -6.09 19.58 -7.25
N GLU A 115 -5.90 19.71 -5.94
CA GLU A 115 -4.70 19.23 -5.24
C GLU A 115 -4.51 17.71 -5.35
N TYR A 116 -5.59 16.94 -5.57
CA TYR A 116 -5.53 15.48 -5.70
C TYR A 116 -5.35 15.04 -7.15
N LYS A 117 -5.52 15.91 -8.13
CA LYS A 117 -5.40 15.55 -9.56
C LYS A 117 -3.94 15.37 -10.00
N VAL A 118 -2.98 15.87 -9.22
CA VAL A 118 -1.56 15.83 -9.56
C VAL A 118 -0.72 15.37 -8.38
N VAL A 119 0.02 14.28 -8.56
CA VAL A 119 1.06 13.84 -7.62
C VAL A 119 2.41 14.38 -8.10
N LYS A 120 3.03 15.20 -7.26
CA LYS A 120 4.37 15.77 -7.52
C LYS A 120 5.44 14.85 -6.95
N MET A 121 6.27 14.27 -7.81
CA MET A 121 7.31 13.30 -7.39
C MET A 121 8.50 13.95 -6.68
N TYR A 122 8.62 15.28 -6.78
CA TYR A 122 9.58 16.10 -6.02
C TYR A 122 9.04 16.56 -4.65
N SER A 123 7.81 16.17 -4.27
CA SER A 123 7.26 16.51 -2.96
C SER A 123 7.98 15.76 -1.84
N GLY A 124 8.06 16.36 -0.64
CA GLY A 124 8.68 15.72 0.53
C GLY A 124 8.07 14.35 0.85
N MET A 125 6.75 14.23 0.78
CA MET A 125 6.07 12.94 0.99
C MET A 125 6.55 11.86 0.00
N PHE A 126 6.66 12.22 -1.29
CA PHE A 126 7.12 11.28 -2.30
C PHE A 126 8.59 10.93 -2.14
N THR A 127 9.46 11.92 -1.92
CA THR A 127 10.91 11.72 -1.81
C THR A 127 11.29 10.96 -0.54
N HIS A 128 10.54 11.11 0.55
CA HIS A 128 10.83 10.44 1.83
C HIS A 128 10.15 9.09 1.99
N PHE A 129 8.93 8.89 1.46
CA PHE A 129 8.16 7.66 1.73
C PHE A 129 7.94 6.76 0.53
N ILE A 130 7.98 7.29 -0.71
CA ILE A 130 7.70 6.51 -1.92
C ILE A 130 9.01 6.13 -2.62
N LYS A 131 9.79 7.14 -3.03
CA LYS A 131 11.03 6.98 -3.80
C LYS A 131 12.06 6.02 -3.17
N PRO A 132 12.22 5.94 -1.84
CA PRO A 132 13.22 5.04 -1.24
C PRO A 132 12.90 3.55 -1.33
N VAL A 133 11.62 3.19 -1.52
CA VAL A 133 11.15 1.79 -1.43
C VAL A 133 10.41 1.29 -2.66
N LEU A 134 9.96 2.17 -3.54
CA LEU A 134 9.26 1.81 -4.78
C LEU A 134 10.06 2.27 -6.00
N SER A 135 10.27 1.36 -6.92
CA SER A 135 10.80 1.67 -8.26
C SER A 135 9.76 2.43 -9.09
N MET A 136 10.21 3.17 -10.11
CA MET A 136 9.30 3.91 -11.00
C MET A 136 8.20 3.04 -11.63
N PRO A 137 8.49 1.82 -12.15
CA PRO A 137 7.44 0.93 -12.64
C PRO A 137 6.40 0.55 -11.57
N GLN A 138 6.83 0.35 -10.32
CA GLN A 138 5.90 0.08 -9.22
C GLN A 138 5.07 1.32 -8.86
N VAL A 139 5.68 2.51 -8.85
CA VAL A 139 4.97 3.78 -8.66
C VAL A 139 3.89 3.94 -9.71
N GLU A 140 4.24 3.79 -11.00
CA GLU A 140 3.29 3.89 -12.11
C GLU A 140 2.17 2.87 -12.00
N LYS A 141 2.49 1.62 -11.63
CA LYS A 141 1.49 0.58 -11.40
C LYS A 141 0.54 0.92 -10.25
N LEU A 142 1.05 1.31 -9.09
CA LEU A 142 0.27 1.53 -7.87
C LEU A 142 -0.59 2.80 -7.96
N PHE A 143 -0.02 3.90 -8.45
CA PHE A 143 -0.79 5.11 -8.72
C PHE A 143 -1.70 4.93 -9.96
N GLY A 144 -1.34 4.05 -10.89
CA GLY A 144 -2.19 3.61 -12.00
C GLY A 144 -3.49 2.97 -11.56
N LEU A 145 -3.48 2.18 -10.47
CA LEU A 145 -4.71 1.63 -9.87
C LEU A 145 -5.69 2.72 -9.42
N LEU A 146 -5.17 3.89 -9.03
CA LEU A 146 -5.96 5.05 -8.64
C LEU A 146 -6.36 5.94 -9.83
N GLY A 147 -5.96 5.57 -11.06
CA GLY A 147 -6.23 6.32 -12.29
C GLY A 147 -5.19 7.38 -12.63
N TYR A 148 -4.05 7.44 -11.94
CA TYR A 148 -2.95 8.33 -12.34
C TYR A 148 -2.11 7.72 -13.45
N GLN A 149 -1.58 8.56 -14.34
CA GLN A 149 -0.57 8.17 -15.31
C GLN A 149 0.59 9.16 -15.31
N ALA A 150 1.78 8.70 -15.67
CA ALA A 150 2.94 9.57 -15.86
C ALA A 150 2.64 10.62 -16.94
N SER A 151 2.92 11.88 -16.64
CA SER A 151 2.68 12.94 -17.61
C SER A 151 3.78 12.93 -18.68
N SER A 152 3.38 12.72 -19.95
CA SER A 152 4.27 12.86 -21.11
C SER A 152 4.93 14.25 -21.19
N SER A 153 4.24 15.28 -20.72
CA SER A 153 4.72 16.67 -20.71
C SER A 153 5.59 17.04 -19.50
N ARG A 154 5.48 16.30 -18.40
CA ARG A 154 6.17 16.58 -17.13
C ARG A 154 6.55 15.27 -16.46
N SER A 155 7.74 14.78 -16.75
CA SER A 155 8.28 13.51 -16.26
C SER A 155 8.29 13.37 -14.73
N GLU A 156 8.22 14.47 -13.98
CA GLU A 156 8.20 14.49 -12.52
C GLU A 156 6.79 14.56 -11.90
N GLN A 157 5.74 14.32 -12.68
CA GLN A 157 4.34 14.37 -12.23
C GLN A 157 3.54 13.16 -12.70
N LEU A 158 2.71 12.63 -11.79
CA LEU A 158 1.61 11.72 -12.14
C LEU A 158 0.31 12.51 -12.14
N ARG A 159 -0.55 12.29 -13.14
CA ARG A 159 -1.81 13.02 -13.31
C ARG A 159 -2.99 12.07 -13.41
N LEU A 160 -4.05 12.40 -12.67
CA LEU A 160 -5.31 11.70 -12.75
C LEU A 160 -5.87 11.89 -14.15
N GLN A 161 -6.19 10.78 -14.82
CA GLN A 161 -6.81 10.85 -16.14
C GLN A 161 -8.29 11.15 -15.99
N ALA A 162 -8.80 12.06 -16.84
CA ALA A 162 -10.23 12.26 -16.94
C ALA A 162 -10.87 10.93 -17.38
N PRO A 163 -12.08 10.59 -16.90
CA PRO A 163 -12.80 9.45 -17.41
C PRO A 163 -13.03 9.65 -18.91
N ALA A 164 -12.30 8.89 -19.73
CA ALA A 164 -12.56 8.85 -21.15
C ALA A 164 -13.99 8.34 -21.34
N GLY A 165 -14.80 9.01 -22.16
CA GLY A 165 -16.20 8.67 -22.45
C GLY A 165 -16.45 7.29 -23.09
N GLY A 166 -15.51 6.35 -22.95
CA GLY A 166 -15.61 4.96 -23.33
C GLY A 166 -14.82 4.08 -22.35
N GLY A 167 -15.51 3.53 -21.35
CA GLY A 167 -15.23 2.24 -20.69
C GLY A 167 -13.92 2.01 -19.93
N GLY A 168 -12.92 2.89 -20.00
CA GLY A 168 -11.61 2.69 -19.34
C GLY A 168 -11.23 3.79 -18.34
N GLY A 169 -12.21 4.56 -17.86
CA GLY A 169 -11.98 5.86 -17.24
C GLY A 169 -12.26 5.90 -15.74
N ALA A 170 -11.21 6.19 -14.96
CA ALA A 170 -11.19 6.47 -13.52
C ALA A 170 -11.76 5.37 -12.61
N ALA A 171 -11.04 5.07 -11.51
CA ALA A 171 -11.55 4.15 -10.49
C ALA A 171 -12.88 4.68 -9.94
N SER A 172 -13.89 3.80 -9.86
CA SER A 172 -15.18 4.21 -9.28
C SER A 172 -15.01 4.53 -7.79
N PRO A 173 -15.93 5.29 -7.16
CA PRO A 173 -15.86 5.55 -5.73
C PRO A 173 -15.76 4.28 -4.88
N SER A 174 -16.48 3.22 -5.26
CA SER A 174 -16.40 1.91 -4.61
C SER A 174 -15.03 1.26 -4.79
N ASP A 175 -14.42 1.39 -5.97
CA ASP A 175 -13.07 0.86 -6.22
C ASP A 175 -12.02 1.63 -5.40
N LEU A 176 -12.15 2.95 -5.28
CA LEU A 176 -11.25 3.78 -4.48
C LEU A 176 -11.34 3.43 -2.99
N LEU A 177 -12.54 3.17 -2.48
CA LEU A 177 -12.73 2.70 -1.11
C LEU A 177 -12.10 1.31 -0.91
N CYS A 178 -12.36 0.37 -1.83
CA CYS A 178 -11.73 -0.95 -1.79
C CYS A 178 -10.19 -0.87 -1.85
N LEU A 179 -9.64 -0.03 -2.72
CA LEU A 179 -8.20 0.19 -2.84
C LEU A 179 -7.62 0.85 -1.59
N SER A 180 -8.33 1.79 -0.96
CA SER A 180 -7.90 2.38 0.32
C SER A 180 -7.80 1.31 1.40
N CYS A 181 -8.80 0.42 1.50
CA CYS A 181 -8.78 -0.73 2.39
C CYS A 181 -7.67 -1.74 2.00
N ALA A 182 -7.38 -1.92 0.71
CA ALA A 182 -6.32 -2.80 0.23
C ALA A 182 -4.93 -2.29 0.64
N PHE A 183 -4.68 -0.98 0.51
CA PHE A 183 -3.44 -0.36 0.98
C PHE A 183 -3.31 -0.38 2.51
N PHE A 184 -4.43 -0.17 3.22
CA PHE A 184 -4.50 -0.38 4.66
C PHE A 184 -4.09 -1.81 5.05
N LEU A 185 -4.63 -2.82 4.36
CA LEU A 185 -4.31 -4.22 4.60
C LEU A 185 -2.85 -4.54 4.25
N ALA A 186 -2.32 -3.99 3.16
CA ALA A 186 -0.91 -4.11 2.79
C ALA A 186 0.02 -3.53 3.86
N ARG A 187 -0.36 -2.39 4.45
CA ARG A 187 0.35 -1.77 5.58
C ARG A 187 0.36 -2.69 6.81
N ARG A 188 -0.77 -3.36 7.11
CA ARG A 188 -0.86 -4.35 8.19
C ARG A 188 0.00 -5.59 7.91
N GLU A 189 0.01 -6.06 6.67
CA GLU A 189 0.84 -7.19 6.25
C GLU A 189 2.34 -6.87 6.45
N CYS A 190 2.80 -5.66 6.08
CA CYS A 190 4.17 -5.24 6.39
C CYS A 190 4.48 -5.31 7.89
N ARG A 191 3.57 -4.83 8.75
CA ARG A 191 3.74 -4.88 10.22
C ARG A 191 3.79 -6.31 10.74
N LEU A 192 2.90 -7.17 10.27
CA LEU A 192 2.82 -8.57 10.67
C LEU A 192 4.12 -9.31 10.32
N LEU A 193 4.62 -9.12 9.09
CA LEU A 193 5.88 -9.75 8.65
C LEU A 193 7.10 -9.18 9.40
N ARG A 194 7.11 -7.88 9.73
CA ARG A 194 8.16 -7.29 10.58
C ARG A 194 8.16 -7.88 11.98
N ALA A 195 6.98 -8.06 12.58
CA ALA A 195 6.84 -8.66 13.90
C ALA A 195 7.40 -10.10 13.93
N ALA A 196 7.18 -10.88 12.86
CA ALA A 196 7.73 -12.23 12.72
C ALA A 196 9.26 -12.26 12.59
N LEU A 197 9.88 -11.22 12.01
CA LEU A 197 11.35 -11.15 11.85
C LEU A 197 12.11 -10.89 13.16
N GLY A 198 11.46 -10.29 14.16
CA GLY A 198 12.06 -9.95 15.44
C GLY A 198 13.41 -9.21 15.29
N LYS A 199 14.50 -9.81 15.80
CA LYS A 199 15.85 -9.21 15.76
C LYS A 199 16.46 -9.10 14.35
N ARG A 200 15.85 -9.70 13.34
CA ARG A 200 16.35 -9.72 11.94
C ARG A 200 15.70 -8.64 11.07
N GLU A 201 14.88 -7.79 11.67
CA GLU A 201 14.27 -6.65 11.01
C GLU A 201 15.33 -5.69 10.43
N GLY A 202 15.06 -5.14 9.24
CA GLY A 202 15.94 -4.20 8.54
C GLY A 202 17.02 -4.85 7.68
N ASP A 203 17.14 -6.17 7.70
CA ASP A 203 17.93 -6.92 6.72
C ASP A 203 17.04 -7.32 5.53
N ALA A 204 17.32 -6.70 4.38
CA ALA A 204 16.54 -6.90 3.15
C ALA A 204 16.50 -8.36 2.68
N GLN A 205 17.52 -9.17 2.98
CA GLN A 205 17.52 -10.60 2.62
C GLN A 205 16.55 -11.39 3.50
N TRP A 206 16.54 -11.12 4.81
CA TRP A 206 15.58 -11.74 5.74
C TRP A 206 14.16 -11.29 5.47
N GLU A 207 13.95 -9.99 5.22
CA GLU A 207 12.66 -9.43 4.85
C GLU A 207 12.13 -10.01 3.53
N LEU A 208 12.98 -10.17 2.52
CA LEU A 208 12.60 -10.82 1.27
C LEU A 208 12.23 -12.29 1.48
N SER A 209 12.99 -13.00 2.32
CA SER A 209 12.72 -14.40 2.63
C SER A 209 11.34 -14.58 3.26
N VAL A 210 11.00 -13.77 4.28
CA VAL A 210 9.69 -13.91 4.94
C VAL A 210 8.52 -13.57 4.00
N VAL A 211 8.68 -12.58 3.12
CA VAL A 211 7.65 -12.26 2.12
C VAL A 211 7.46 -13.42 1.13
N ARG A 212 8.54 -14.07 0.69
CA ARG A 212 8.47 -15.21 -0.22
C ARG A 212 7.85 -16.45 0.43
N GLU A 213 8.15 -16.69 1.71
CA GLU A 213 7.48 -17.76 2.46
C GLU A 213 5.98 -17.49 2.59
N ARG A 214 5.62 -16.22 2.88
CA ARG A 214 4.22 -15.79 2.90
C ARG A 214 3.51 -15.98 1.56
N GLN A 215 4.17 -15.68 0.44
CA GLN A 215 3.63 -15.93 -0.91
C GLN A 215 3.40 -17.42 -1.22
N ARG A 216 4.15 -18.32 -0.58
CA ARG A 216 4.03 -19.78 -0.75
C ARG A 216 2.91 -20.39 0.10
N GLY A 217 2.18 -19.57 0.86
CA GLY A 217 1.11 -20.02 1.76
C GLY A 217 1.60 -20.41 3.15
N HIS A 218 2.88 -20.20 3.47
CA HIS A 218 3.37 -20.38 4.84
C HIS A 218 3.02 -19.14 5.66
N GLY A 219 2.22 -19.31 6.72
CA GLY A 219 1.90 -18.24 7.65
C GLY A 219 3.16 -17.66 8.31
N PRO A 220 3.14 -16.38 8.75
CA PRO A 220 4.23 -15.82 9.53
C PRO A 220 4.35 -16.60 10.84
N GLN A 221 5.43 -17.39 10.99
CA GLN A 221 5.79 -18.09 12.23
C GLN A 221 6.61 -17.17 13.15
#